data_AF-M1DSZ6-F1
#
_entry.id   AF-M1DSZ6-F1
#
_cell.length_a   1.000
_cell.length_b   1.000
_cell.length_c   1.000
_cell.angle_alpha   90.00
_cell.angle_beta   90.00
_cell.angle_gamma   90.00
#
_symmetry.space_group_name_H-M   'P 1'
#
loop_
_entity.id
_entity.type
_entity.pdbx_description
1 polymer ?
#
loop_
_entity_poly.entity_id
_entity_poly.type
_entity_poly.pdbx_seq_one_letter_code
_entity_poly.pdbx_strand_id
1 'polypeptide(L)'
;MNMFTITADNVIELLKEVTDNTLREKIIQLAAGKTSSSSNIPNDIKIKDEFNYSASYSLSEVHNRLSSKQTMVIRDTSFDDLKGEIEHLKEEIKFLKQNHIICDHRLTQIESANSKGKIKLMNLLLKKILLPTL
;
A
#
# COMPACT_ATOMS: atom_id res chain seq x y z
N MET A 1 -35.82 16.91 -18.39
CA MET A 1 -34.70 16.68 -17.44
C MET A 1 -35.26 15.93 -16.25
N ASN A 2 -34.83 14.70 -16.04
CA ASN A 2 -35.08 13.98 -14.80
C ASN A 2 -33.91 14.34 -13.86
N MET A 3 -34.16 15.27 -12.94
CA MET A 3 -33.22 15.62 -11.87
C MET A 3 -32.95 14.31 -11.10
N PHE A 4 -31.68 13.91 -10.95
CA PHE A 4 -31.37 12.78 -10.06
C PHE A 4 -31.69 13.22 -8.64
N THR A 5 -32.92 12.93 -8.23
CA THR A 5 -33.40 13.18 -6.89
C THR A 5 -32.62 12.25 -5.99
N ILE A 6 -31.69 12.81 -5.22
CA ILE A 6 -31.08 12.09 -4.11
C ILE A 6 -32.24 11.80 -3.14
N THR A 7 -32.73 10.57 -3.15
CA THR A 7 -33.76 10.10 -2.21
C THR A 7 -33.14 9.94 -0.83
N ALA A 8 -33.96 10.14 0.22
CA ALA A 8 -33.50 10.06 1.61
C ALA A 8 -32.78 8.73 1.92
N ASP A 9 -33.21 7.64 1.26
CA ASP A 9 -32.62 6.31 1.43
C ASP A 9 -31.16 6.23 0.95
N ASN A 10 -30.81 6.91 -0.15
CA ASN A 10 -29.45 6.92 -0.69
C ASN A 10 -28.49 7.78 0.15
N VAL A 11 -29.01 8.81 0.85
CA VAL A 11 -28.21 9.64 1.76
C VAL A 11 -27.80 8.86 3.01
N ILE A 12 -28.70 8.05 3.57
CA ILE A 12 -28.43 7.25 4.76
C ILE A 12 -27.36 6.19 4.48
N GLU A 13 -27.36 5.59 3.29
CA GLU A 13 -26.35 4.61 2.87
C GLU A 13 -24.97 5.24 2.71
N LEU A 14 -24.87 6.41 2.06
CA LEU A 14 -23.62 7.17 1.91
C LEU A 14 -23.07 7.67 3.27
N LEU A 15 -23.94 7.98 4.22
CA LEU A 15 -23.52 8.42 5.55
C LEU A 15 -22.96 7.29 6.43
N LYS A 16 -23.18 6.01 6.10
CA LYS A 16 -22.54 4.88 6.79
C LYS A 16 -21.05 4.78 6.51
N GLU A 17 -20.60 5.26 5.35
CA GLU A 17 -19.18 5.27 4.95
C GLU A 17 -18.38 6.41 5.59
N VAL A 18 -19.06 7.41 6.18
CA VAL A 18 -18.41 8.49 6.91
C VAL A 18 -17.96 7.99 8.28
N THR A 19 -16.65 7.85 8.44
CA THR A 19 -15.99 7.34 9.67
C THR A 19 -15.96 8.37 10.80
N ASP A 20 -15.98 9.67 10.49
CA ASP A 20 -16.07 10.74 11.48
C ASP A 20 -17.52 10.94 11.95
N ASN A 21 -17.82 10.45 13.15
CA ASN A 21 -19.14 10.54 13.77
C ASN A 21 -19.60 12.00 13.98
N THR A 22 -18.69 12.94 14.23
CA THR A 22 -19.04 14.36 14.45
C THR A 22 -19.45 15.03 13.16
N LEU A 23 -18.72 14.75 12.08
CA LEU A 23 -19.06 15.23 10.74
C LEU A 23 -20.38 14.61 10.25
N ARG A 24 -20.58 13.31 10.50
CA ARG A 24 -21.81 12.59 10.17
C ARG A 24 -23.04 13.24 10.83
N GLU A 25 -22.96 13.51 12.13
CA GLU A 25 -24.04 14.20 12.88
C GLU A 25 -24.32 15.62 12.33
N LYS A 26 -23.29 16.39 11.99
CA LYS A 26 -23.48 17.73 11.38
C LYS A 26 -24.23 17.67 10.05
N ILE A 27 -23.92 16.68 9.20
CA ILE A 27 -24.58 16.51 7.90
C ILE A 27 -26.06 16.13 8.10
N ILE A 28 -26.36 15.23 9.05
CA ILE A 28 -27.74 14.84 9.39
C ILE A 28 -28.53 16.06 9.88
N GLN A 29 -27.97 16.87 10.79
CA GLN A 29 -28.62 18.08 11.28
C GLN A 29 -28.85 19.12 10.18
N LEU A 30 -27.90 19.32 9.27
CA LEU A 30 -28.04 20.22 8.12
C LEU A 30 -29.11 19.77 7.14
N ALA A 31 -29.24 18.46 6.91
CA ALA A 31 -30.26 17.88 6.05
C ALA A 31 -31.65 17.96 6.69
N ALA A 32 -31.75 17.64 7.99
CA ALA A 32 -33.00 17.73 8.75
C ALA A 32 -33.47 19.19 8.95
N GLY A 33 -32.55 20.15 9.03
CA GLY A 33 -32.87 21.57 9.18
C GLY A 33 -33.48 22.23 7.94
N LYS A 34 -33.28 21.67 6.74
CA LYS A 34 -33.81 22.22 5.47
C LYS A 34 -35.29 21.92 5.21
N THR A 35 -35.92 21.04 5.97
CA THR A 35 -37.35 20.72 5.78
C THR A 35 -38.29 21.65 6.56
N SER A 36 -37.76 22.56 7.37
CA SER A 36 -38.56 23.45 8.20
C SER A 36 -38.14 24.90 8.05
N SER A 37 -38.40 25.51 6.90
CA SER A 37 -38.79 26.93 6.74
C SER A 37 -39.06 27.24 5.27
N SER A 38 -40.28 26.92 4.83
CA SER A 38 -40.94 27.70 3.79
C SER A 38 -41.30 29.05 4.40
N SER A 39 -40.58 30.10 4.02
CA SER A 39 -41.10 31.46 4.19
C SER A 39 -40.49 32.39 3.16
N ASN A 40 -41.32 32.75 2.18
CA ASN A 40 -41.36 34.01 1.43
C ASN A 40 -40.06 34.82 1.36
N ILE A 41 -39.47 34.91 0.16
CA ILE A 41 -38.53 35.99 -0.16
C ILE A 41 -39.12 36.81 -1.32
N PRO A 42 -39.29 38.13 -1.18
CA PRO A 42 -39.90 38.99 -2.19
C PRO A 42 -38.99 39.14 -3.41
N ASN A 43 -39.62 39.21 -4.59
CA ASN A 43 -39.00 39.63 -5.83
C ASN A 43 -38.42 41.05 -5.68
N ASP A 44 -37.12 41.19 -5.42
CA ASP A 44 -36.34 42.38 -5.79
C ASP A 44 -34.84 42.19 -5.49
N ILE A 45 -34.17 41.29 -6.23
CA ILE A 45 -32.71 41.35 -6.38
C ILE A 45 -32.39 41.10 -7.86
N LYS A 46 -32.15 42.18 -8.61
CA LYS A 46 -31.55 42.13 -9.94
C LYS A 46 -30.08 41.72 -9.80
N ILE A 47 -29.79 40.42 -9.88
CA ILE A 47 -28.42 39.94 -10.07
C ILE A 47 -28.12 40.06 -11.57
N LYS A 48 -27.54 41.21 -11.94
CA LYS A 48 -26.71 41.32 -13.13
C LYS A 48 -25.42 40.57 -12.84
N ASP A 49 -25.32 39.32 -13.22
CA ASP A 49 -24.04 38.74 -13.58
C ASP A 49 -24.25 37.52 -14.48
N GLU A 50 -23.77 37.72 -15.69
CA GLU A 50 -23.75 36.82 -16.83
C GLU A 50 -22.76 35.68 -16.55
N PHE A 51 -23.11 34.75 -15.67
CA PHE A 51 -22.43 33.44 -15.64
C PHE A 51 -22.99 32.59 -16.78
N ASN A 52 -22.48 32.85 -17.99
CA ASN A 52 -22.57 31.92 -19.12
C ASN A 52 -21.79 30.65 -18.74
N TYR A 53 -22.44 29.72 -18.05
CA TYR A 53 -21.92 28.40 -17.75
C TYR A 53 -21.85 27.61 -19.07
N SER A 54 -20.79 27.83 -19.87
CA SER A 54 -20.49 26.95 -21.01
C SER A 54 -20.04 25.61 -20.42
N ALA A 55 -21.01 24.73 -20.18
CA ALA A 55 -20.75 23.42 -19.59
C ALA A 55 -19.67 22.69 -20.40
N SER A 56 -18.57 22.37 -19.72
CA SER A 56 -17.46 21.62 -20.28
C SER A 56 -17.91 20.18 -20.54
N TYR A 57 -18.06 19.83 -21.82
CA TYR A 57 -18.36 18.50 -22.37
C TYR A 57 -19.69 17.84 -21.96
N SER A 58 -20.37 17.28 -22.97
CA SER A 58 -21.55 16.44 -22.76
C SER A 58 -21.17 15.09 -22.15
N LEU A 59 -22.07 14.47 -21.36
CA LEU A 59 -21.89 13.12 -20.82
C LEU A 59 -21.58 12.07 -21.92
N SER A 60 -22.16 12.24 -23.10
CA SER A 60 -21.87 11.41 -24.28
C SER A 60 -20.42 11.56 -24.76
N GLU A 61 -19.87 12.78 -24.70
CA GLU A 61 -18.49 13.02 -25.08
C GLU A 61 -17.51 12.47 -24.05
N VAL A 62 -17.84 12.55 -22.76
CA VAL A 62 -17.08 11.90 -21.68
C VAL A 62 -17.11 10.38 -21.85
N HIS A 63 -18.29 9.79 -22.10
CA HIS A 63 -18.44 8.35 -22.29
C HIS A 63 -17.71 7.84 -23.53
N ASN A 64 -17.82 8.56 -24.66
CA ASN A 64 -17.11 8.21 -25.88
C ASN A 64 -15.59 8.25 -25.68
N ARG A 65 -15.06 9.26 -24.98
CA ARG A 65 -13.63 9.35 -24.65
C ARG A 65 -13.16 8.24 -23.71
N LEU A 66 -13.99 7.83 -22.75
CA LEU A 66 -13.68 6.75 -21.82
C LEU A 66 -13.66 5.39 -22.54
N SER A 67 -14.67 5.15 -23.37
CA SER A 67 -14.80 3.93 -24.16
C SER A 67 -13.71 3.81 -25.22
N SER A 68 -13.37 4.92 -25.91
CA SER A 68 -12.31 4.93 -26.93
C SER A 68 -10.90 4.80 -26.35
N LYS A 69 -10.71 5.05 -25.04
CA LYS A 69 -9.45 4.85 -24.33
C LYS A 69 -9.29 3.46 -23.74
N GLN A 70 -10.31 2.60 -23.83
CA GLN A 70 -10.19 1.18 -23.50
C GLN A 70 -9.48 0.42 -24.63
N THR A 71 -8.40 1.00 -25.15
CA THR A 71 -7.57 0.40 -26.19
C THR A 71 -6.22 0.15 -25.55
N MET A 72 -6.02 -1.12 -25.17
CA MET A 72 -4.73 -1.77 -24.99
C MET A 72 -3.85 -1.22 -23.86
N VAL A 73 -4.15 -1.64 -22.64
CA VAL A 73 -3.11 -1.79 -21.60
C VAL A 73 -2.17 -2.88 -22.10
N ILE A 74 -1.05 -2.48 -22.71
CA ILE A 74 0.09 -3.37 -22.94
C ILE A 74 0.52 -3.81 -21.54
N ARG A 75 0.17 -5.04 -21.15
CA ARG A 75 0.62 -5.62 -19.89
C ARG A 75 2.07 -6.02 -20.09
N ASP A 76 2.98 -5.07 -19.95
CA ASP A 76 4.37 -5.37 -19.69
C ASP A 76 4.39 -6.20 -18.39
N THR A 77 4.64 -7.51 -18.50
CA THR A 77 4.55 -8.57 -17.45
C THR A 77 3.29 -8.52 -16.57
N SER A 78 2.42 -9.52 -16.66
CA SER A 78 1.15 -9.50 -15.91
C SER A 78 1.41 -9.43 -14.40
N PHE A 79 0.52 -8.76 -13.67
CA PHE A 79 0.56 -8.73 -12.19
C PHE A 79 0.69 -10.14 -11.57
N ASP A 80 0.11 -11.14 -12.24
CA ASP A 80 0.20 -12.55 -11.85
C ASP A 80 1.64 -13.11 -11.97
N ASP A 81 2.40 -12.69 -12.99
CA ASP A 81 3.79 -13.10 -13.19
C ASP A 81 4.68 -12.55 -12.07
N LEU A 82 4.51 -11.26 -11.74
CA LEU A 82 5.20 -10.60 -10.63
C LEU A 82 4.87 -11.25 -9.29
N LYS A 83 3.60 -11.62 -9.09
CA LYS A 83 3.18 -12.33 -7.88
C LYS A 83 3.87 -13.70 -7.76
N GLY A 84 4.00 -14.42 -8.86
CA GLY A 84 4.72 -15.70 -8.91
C GLY A 84 6.21 -15.53 -8.58
N GLU A 85 6.86 -14.54 -9.19
CA GLU A 85 8.28 -14.24 -8.96
C GLU A 85 8.54 -13.84 -7.49
N ILE A 86 7.66 -13.04 -6.90
CA ILE A 86 7.76 -12.67 -5.47
C ILE A 86 7.70 -13.91 -4.57
N GLU A 87 6.84 -14.88 -4.86
CA GLU A 87 6.72 -16.06 -4.03
C GLU A 87 7.95 -16.97 -4.15
N HIS A 88 8.45 -17.16 -5.38
CA HIS A 88 9.71 -17.87 -5.62
C HIS A 88 10.88 -17.23 -4.86
N LEU A 89 11.02 -15.91 -4.94
CA LEU A 89 12.08 -15.18 -4.23
C LEU A 89 11.99 -15.35 -2.70
N LYS A 90 10.79 -15.42 -2.12
CA LYS A 90 10.63 -15.68 -0.68
C LYS A 90 11.14 -17.07 -0.30
N GLU A 91 10.85 -18.08 -1.11
CA GLU A 91 11.32 -19.45 -0.89
C GLU A 91 12.84 -19.52 -1.00
N GLU A 92 13.42 -18.87 -2.00
CA GLU A 92 14.87 -18.80 -2.19
C GLU A 92 15.57 -18.11 -1.01
N ILE A 93 15.04 -16.98 -0.53
CA ILE A 93 15.54 -16.30 0.67
C ILE A 93 15.50 -17.22 1.89
N LYS A 94 14.42 -18.01 2.06
CA LYS A 94 14.30 -18.96 3.17
C LYS A 94 15.38 -20.05 3.08
N PHE A 95 15.60 -20.59 1.90
CA PHE A 95 16.65 -21.58 1.65
C PHE A 95 18.06 -21.03 1.91
N LEU A 96 18.34 -19.83 1.41
CA LEU A 96 19.63 -19.15 1.62
C LEU A 96 19.92 -18.88 3.10
N LYS A 97 18.91 -18.48 3.88
CA LYS A 97 19.05 -18.31 5.34
C LYS A 97 19.42 -19.60 6.05
N GLN A 98 18.81 -20.73 5.67
CA GLN A 98 19.17 -22.03 6.23
C GLN A 98 20.61 -22.42 5.89
N ASN A 99 21.01 -22.23 4.63
CA ASN A 99 22.39 -22.49 4.21
C ASN A 99 23.41 -21.61 4.94
N HIS A 100 23.10 -20.34 5.19
CA HIS A 100 23.96 -19.45 5.97
C HIS A 100 24.23 -20.02 7.36
N ILE A 101 23.18 -20.48 8.07
CA ILE A 101 23.32 -21.07 9.41
C ILE A 101 24.23 -22.31 9.37
N ILE A 102 24.08 -23.15 8.36
CA ILE A 102 24.91 -24.35 8.18
C ILE A 102 26.37 -23.95 7.94
N CYS A 103 26.62 -22.97 7.07
CA CYS A 103 27.95 -22.48 6.76
C CYS A 103 28.63 -21.86 7.99
N ASP A 104 27.93 -21.02 8.75
CA ASP A 104 28.45 -20.43 9.99
C ASP A 104 28.84 -21.49 11.01
N HIS A 105 27.99 -22.51 11.18
CA HIS A 105 28.28 -23.61 12.08
C HIS A 105 29.55 -24.37 11.67
N ARG A 106 29.70 -24.67 10.37
CA ARG A 106 30.89 -25.32 9.84
C ARG A 106 32.14 -24.45 9.98
N LEU A 107 32.02 -23.14 9.75
CA LEU A 107 33.12 -22.19 9.91
C LEU A 107 33.61 -22.17 11.36
N THR A 108 32.69 -22.06 12.31
CA THR A 108 32.99 -22.10 13.75
C THR A 108 33.75 -23.37 14.15
N GLN A 109 33.31 -24.53 13.63
CA GLN A 109 33.99 -25.80 13.89
C GLN A 109 35.44 -25.79 13.36
N ILE A 110 35.65 -25.31 12.14
CA ILE A 110 36.98 -25.22 11.51
C ILE A 110 37.90 -24.30 12.32
N GLU A 111 37.42 -23.13 12.74
CA GLU A 111 38.19 -22.18 13.55
C GLU A 111 38.58 -22.79 14.90
N SER A 112 37.66 -23.53 15.54
CA SER A 112 37.94 -24.24 16.78
C SER A 112 38.96 -25.37 16.60
N ALA A 113 38.93 -26.08 15.46
CA ALA A 113 39.90 -27.13 15.17
C ALA A 113 41.29 -26.55 14.86
N ASN A 114 41.34 -25.44 14.13
CA ASN A 114 42.57 -24.74 13.78
C ASN A 114 43.29 -24.19 15.03
N SER A 115 42.56 -23.54 15.94
CA SER A 115 43.12 -23.06 17.20
C SER A 115 43.70 -24.19 18.05
N LYS A 116 42.98 -25.32 18.18
CA LYS A 116 43.49 -26.53 18.86
C LYS A 116 44.76 -27.07 18.19
N GLY A 117 44.80 -27.12 16.86
CA GLY A 117 45.96 -27.55 16.08
C GLY A 117 47.19 -26.68 16.36
N LYS A 118 47.02 -25.36 16.36
CA LYS A 118 48.09 -24.39 16.69
C LYS A 118 48.65 -24.60 18.10
N ILE A 119 47.77 -24.75 19.10
CA ILE A 119 48.18 -25.02 20.49
C ILE A 119 48.99 -26.33 20.57
N LYS A 120 48.52 -27.39 19.90
CA LYS A 120 49.22 -28.68 19.87
C LYS A 120 50.61 -28.57 19.25
N LEU A 121 50.75 -27.84 18.14
CA LEU A 121 52.03 -27.59 17.48
C LEU A 121 52.98 -26.82 18.40
N MET A 122 52.49 -25.76 19.05
CA MET A 122 53.28 -24.94 19.96
C MET A 122 53.82 -25.74 21.15
N ASN A 123 52.97 -26.59 21.74
CA ASN A 123 53.37 -27.51 22.82
C ASN A 123 54.43 -28.51 22.36
N LEU A 124 54.35 -29.00 21.12
CA LEU A 124 55.32 -29.95 20.57
C LEU A 124 56.68 -29.28 20.31
N LEU A 125 56.68 -28.04 19.83
CA LEU A 125 57.88 -27.21 19.66
C LEU A 125 58.53 -26.90 21.02
N LEU A 126 57.75 -26.47 22.01
CA LEU A 126 58.24 -26.22 23.38
C LEU A 126 58.91 -27.45 23.98
N LYS A 127 58.29 -28.63 23.88
CA LYS A 127 58.89 -29.88 24.35
C LYS A 127 60.22 -30.18 23.67
N LYS A 128 60.32 -29.99 22.34
CA LYS A 128 61.57 -30.20 21.60
C LYS A 128 62.69 -29.24 21.98
N ILE A 129 62.38 -28.03 22.43
CA ILE A 129 63.37 -27.02 22.83
C ILE A 129 63.82 -27.22 24.29
N LEU A 130 62.92 -27.70 25.17
CA LEU A 130 63.21 -27.91 26.59
C LEU A 130 63.84 -29.28 26.92
N LEU A 131 63.63 -30.31 26.09
CA LEU A 131 64.24 -31.63 26.30
C LEU A 131 65.77 -31.72 26.11
N PRO A 132 66.43 -30.94 25.21
CA PRO A 132 67.88 -31.03 25.00
C PRO A 132 68.73 -30.33 26.06
N THR A 133 68.14 -29.66 27.04
CA THR A 133 68.84 -28.85 28.05
C THR A 133 68.98 -29.51 29.42
N LEU A 134 68.60 -30.79 29.55
CA LEU A 134 68.79 -31.67 30.71
C LEU A 134 69.69 -32.84 30.33
#